data_AF-A0AAW0ZY19-F1
#
_entry.id   AF-A0AAW0ZY19-F1
#
_cell.length_a   1.000
_cell.length_b   1.000
_cell.length_c   1.000
_cell.angle_alpha   90.00
_cell.angle_beta   90.00
_cell.angle_gamma   90.00
#
_symmetry.space_group_name_H-M   'P 1'
#
loop_
_entity.id
_entity.type
_entity.pdbx_description
1 polymer ?
#
loop_
_entity_poly.entity_id
_entity_poly.type
_entity_poly.pdbx_seq_one_letter_code
_entity_poly.pdbx_strand_id
1 'polypeptide(L)'
;MPGKGGRRRKSGHGGKRAELTSDEDSINNDACSVSSSQSDNRSMLDDVNDNEVDEFTQQEAFEEKLKEAIDGLTQKSAKGRTICFNGMEKIFAIKYIPDFVEDRKMTITDSVERGLKKGRSEEQSTAARLSTLLCVQLGAFESAEIVCRDLKSTLTFIASDTTASTQARSECCWALSMNQFLSGNDATATIEIMQLLSSIFSGSYLKGNGAIATISSEVAALHAAAISSWTLLLTVMAPADIYNLLASDRTNSYMPSLNRLRELLKSPHLDIRLSAGEALAIIFELGRDFSDDYEQDWSLDLIEILKDLATDSNKYRAKKDRKQQRANFRDILRYIEEDIVPEMHVKFGQEILYLEGWCARTQYNACCRLLGPGINIHLAENHLLREIFHLGNKVLPISLNQKTTKLERTLMNAAAFKARTIQRNKNRDKRSAALAP
;
A
#
# COMPACT_ATOMS: atom_id res chain seq x y z
N MET A 1 64.67 30.88 24.54
CA MET A 1 65.08 29.46 24.49
C MET A 1 66.38 29.30 25.28
N PRO A 2 66.67 28.17 25.93
CA PRO A 2 65.78 27.18 26.51
C PRO A 2 66.11 26.91 28.01
N GLY A 3 65.18 26.27 28.70
CA GLY A 3 65.40 25.75 30.04
C GLY A 3 64.13 25.09 30.54
N LYS A 4 63.93 23.80 30.24
CA LYS A 4 62.81 23.02 30.80
C LYS A 4 63.25 21.61 31.13
N GLY A 5 63.51 21.38 32.41
CA GLY A 5 63.58 20.06 33.01
C GLY A 5 62.21 19.58 33.48
N GLY A 6 62.17 18.30 33.88
CA GLY A 6 61.23 17.81 34.90
C GLY A 6 60.11 16.90 34.41
N ARG A 7 60.40 15.60 34.35
CA ARG A 7 59.43 14.49 34.26
C ARG A 7 58.46 14.49 35.45
N ARG A 8 57.17 14.21 35.19
CA ARG A 8 56.31 13.44 36.10
C ARG A 8 55.51 12.40 35.31
N ARG A 9 55.72 11.12 35.65
CA ARG A 9 54.97 9.96 35.17
C ARG A 9 53.59 9.90 35.84
N LYS A 10 52.56 9.52 35.08
CA LYS A 10 51.49 8.61 35.55
C LYS A 10 51.01 7.76 34.36
N SER A 11 51.07 6.44 34.57
CA SER A 11 50.31 5.38 33.89
C SER A 11 48.81 5.72 33.86
N GLY A 12 47.96 5.25 32.95
CA GLY A 12 48.03 4.27 31.87
C GLY A 12 46.58 3.98 31.44
N HIS A 13 46.41 3.43 30.22
CA HIS A 13 45.18 2.89 29.62
C HIS A 13 44.01 3.88 29.42
N GLY A 14 43.42 4.07 28.23
CA GLY A 14 43.26 3.16 27.10
C GLY A 14 41.77 2.85 26.95
N GLY A 15 41.08 3.53 26.02
CA GLY A 15 39.67 3.30 25.72
C GLY A 15 38.94 4.57 25.26
N LYS A 16 39.18 5.00 24.02
CA LYS A 16 38.40 6.06 23.37
C LYS A 16 36.96 5.58 23.16
N ARG A 17 36.02 6.28 23.80
CA ARG A 17 34.59 6.28 23.50
C ARG A 17 34.43 7.00 22.16
N ALA A 18 34.06 6.28 21.10
CA ALA A 18 33.77 6.88 19.81
C ALA A 18 32.35 7.47 19.83
N GLU A 19 32.28 8.74 19.48
CA GLU A 19 31.07 9.54 19.32
C GLU A 19 30.18 9.05 18.19
N LEU A 20 28.90 9.38 18.37
CA LEU A 20 27.80 9.27 17.44
C LEU A 20 28.07 10.09 16.18
N THR A 21 27.83 9.51 15.01
CA THR A 21 27.52 10.28 13.80
C THR A 21 26.14 9.85 13.34
N SER A 22 25.25 10.84 13.35
CA SER A 22 23.89 10.85 12.83
C SER A 22 23.96 10.90 11.31
N ASP A 23 23.33 9.95 10.63
CA ASP A 23 22.96 10.09 9.23
C ASP A 23 21.43 10.08 9.15
N GLU A 24 20.89 11.29 9.00
CA GLU A 24 19.54 11.53 8.50
C GLU A 24 19.51 11.12 7.03
N ASP A 25 18.70 10.11 6.72
CA ASP A 25 18.00 9.92 5.44
C ASP A 25 17.28 8.56 5.48
N SER A 26 16.18 8.48 6.25
CA SER A 26 15.22 7.38 6.16
C SER A 26 13.88 7.91 5.67
N ILE A 27 13.79 8.11 4.36
CA ILE A 27 12.51 8.30 3.67
C ILE A 27 11.66 7.06 3.91
N ASN A 28 10.50 7.31 4.52
CA ASN A 28 9.36 6.41 4.73
C ASN A 28 9.28 5.25 3.74
N ASN A 29 9.60 4.05 4.21
CA ASN A 29 8.92 2.85 3.75
C ASN A 29 8.97 1.79 4.86
N ASP A 30 8.12 1.98 5.89
CA ASP A 30 7.93 1.04 7.00
C ASP A 30 6.48 0.49 7.01
N ALA A 31 5.94 0.22 5.82
CA ALA A 31 4.71 -0.54 5.63
C ALA A 31 5.02 -2.01 5.28
N CYS A 32 5.75 -2.71 6.16
CA CYS A 32 5.88 -4.16 6.10
C CYS A 32 6.06 -4.71 7.52
N SER A 33 4.95 -5.22 8.07
CA SER A 33 4.89 -6.27 9.10
C SER A 33 5.83 -6.07 10.31
N VAL A 34 5.41 -5.22 11.24
CA VAL A 34 5.85 -5.32 12.64
C VAL A 34 4.77 -6.11 13.36
N SER A 35 5.07 -7.37 13.67
CA SER A 35 4.31 -8.19 14.62
C SER A 35 3.88 -7.32 15.80
N SER A 36 2.58 -7.32 16.12
CA SER A 36 1.96 -6.50 17.16
C SER A 36 2.72 -6.62 18.48
N SER A 37 3.59 -5.65 18.75
CA SER A 37 3.97 -5.31 20.11
C SER A 37 4.09 -3.80 20.17
N GLN A 38 2.93 -3.17 20.32
CA GLN A 38 2.71 -1.80 20.73
C GLN A 38 3.27 -0.75 19.78
N SER A 39 2.34 -0.11 19.08
CA SER A 39 2.48 1.21 18.50
C SER A 39 3.02 2.21 19.54
N ASP A 40 4.34 2.38 19.60
CA ASP A 40 4.94 3.62 20.09
C ASP A 40 4.89 4.66 18.95
N ASN A 41 3.68 4.96 18.47
CA ASN A 41 3.47 6.21 17.77
C ASN A 41 3.35 7.27 18.85
N ARG A 42 4.41 8.05 19.02
CA ARG A 42 4.30 9.40 19.58
C ARG A 42 3.22 10.11 18.78
N SER A 43 2.02 10.18 19.36
CA SER A 43 1.00 11.13 18.95
C SER A 43 1.62 12.52 19.18
N MET A 44 2.24 13.08 18.15
CA MET A 44 2.41 14.52 18.05
C MET A 44 1.01 15.08 17.89
N LEU A 45 0.33 15.34 19.01
CA LEU A 45 -0.84 16.21 19.17
C LEU A 45 -1.25 16.12 20.65
N ASP A 46 -0.54 16.84 21.51
CA ASP A 46 -1.05 17.28 22.80
C ASP A 46 -0.41 18.67 23.06
N ASP A 47 -0.75 19.62 22.19
CA ASP A 47 -0.75 21.04 22.52
C ASP A 47 -2.02 21.63 21.89
N VAL A 48 -3.12 21.51 22.64
CA VAL A 48 -4.40 22.11 22.30
C VAL A 48 -4.25 23.60 22.55
N ASN A 49 -3.82 24.32 21.52
CA ASN A 49 -4.05 25.75 21.43
C ASN A 49 -5.47 25.98 20.89
N ASP A 50 -6.10 27.00 21.45
CA ASP A 50 -7.48 27.45 21.31
C ASP A 50 -7.83 27.87 19.86
N ASN A 51 -8.03 26.90 18.96
CA ASN A 51 -8.13 27.14 17.50
C ASN A 51 -9.54 26.86 16.90
N GLU A 52 -10.64 27.14 17.60
CA GLU A 52 -11.97 27.14 16.96
C GLU A 52 -12.13 28.26 15.90
N VAL A 53 -11.15 29.15 15.76
CA VAL A 53 -11.16 30.28 14.82
C VAL A 53 -10.54 29.95 13.43
N ASP A 54 -10.07 28.72 13.15
CA ASP A 54 -9.25 28.49 11.94
C ASP A 54 -9.60 27.29 11.04
N GLU A 55 -10.71 26.56 11.24
CA GLU A 55 -11.09 25.50 10.28
C GLU A 55 -11.69 26.07 8.98
N PHE A 56 -12.55 27.09 9.10
CA PHE A 56 -13.18 27.74 7.95
C PHE A 56 -12.15 28.49 7.09
N THR A 57 -11.25 29.24 7.72
CA THR A 57 -10.15 29.96 7.04
C THR A 57 -9.18 29.00 6.34
N GLN A 58 -8.85 27.86 6.98
CA GLN A 58 -8.03 26.83 6.33
C GLN A 58 -8.75 26.21 5.14
N GLN A 59 -10.04 25.93 5.26
CA GLN A 59 -10.86 25.39 4.18
C GLN A 59 -10.90 26.34 2.97
N GLU A 60 -11.15 27.62 3.18
CA GLU A 60 -11.11 28.65 2.12
C GLU A 60 -9.73 28.72 1.46
N ALA A 61 -8.64 28.66 2.23
CA ALA A 61 -7.28 28.68 1.70
C ALA A 61 -6.95 27.42 0.85
N PHE A 62 -7.50 26.25 1.18
CA PHE A 62 -7.36 25.06 0.36
C PHE A 62 -8.15 25.17 -0.94
N GLU A 63 -9.38 25.71 -0.87
CA GLU A 63 -10.20 25.93 -2.06
C GLU A 63 -9.58 26.96 -3.01
N GLU A 64 -9.03 28.06 -2.49
CA GLU A 64 -8.32 29.05 -3.30
C GLU A 64 -7.12 28.43 -4.03
N LYS A 65 -6.27 27.69 -3.32
CA LYS A 65 -5.15 26.95 -3.95
C LYS A 65 -5.61 25.94 -4.98
N LEU A 66 -6.75 25.28 -4.74
CA LEU A 66 -7.32 24.35 -5.70
C LEU A 66 -7.85 25.07 -6.94
N LYS A 67 -8.49 26.24 -6.80
CA LYS A 67 -8.91 27.08 -7.94
C LYS A 67 -7.70 27.48 -8.78
N GLU A 68 -6.63 27.96 -8.15
CA GLU A 68 -5.38 28.31 -8.84
C GLU A 68 -4.79 27.12 -9.60
N ALA A 69 -4.79 25.93 -8.99
CA ALA A 69 -4.31 24.72 -9.65
C ALA A 69 -5.19 24.32 -10.84
N ILE A 70 -6.52 24.42 -10.71
CA ILE A 70 -7.48 24.13 -11.80
C ILE A 70 -7.29 25.10 -12.97
N ASP A 71 -7.14 26.41 -12.69
CA ASP A 71 -6.87 27.42 -13.72
C ASP A 71 -5.53 27.16 -14.43
N GLY A 72 -4.56 26.61 -13.70
CA GLY A 72 -3.26 26.20 -14.24
C GLY A 72 -3.27 24.97 -15.16
N LEU A 73 -4.36 24.19 -15.20
CA LEU A 73 -4.45 22.98 -16.03
C LEU A 73 -4.44 23.24 -17.54
N THR A 74 -4.75 24.47 -17.96
CA THR A 74 -4.75 24.88 -19.38
C THR A 74 -3.47 25.58 -19.81
N GLN A 75 -2.44 25.60 -18.97
CA GLN A 75 -1.16 26.21 -19.32
C GLN A 75 -0.54 25.58 -20.58
N LYS A 76 0.12 26.40 -21.41
CA LYS A 76 0.84 25.92 -22.61
C LYS A 76 2.01 24.99 -22.25
N SER A 77 2.67 25.28 -21.13
CA SER A 77 3.81 24.50 -20.65
C SER A 77 3.38 23.16 -20.05
N ALA A 78 3.93 22.05 -20.55
CA ALA A 78 3.70 20.71 -19.98
C ALA A 78 4.14 20.64 -18.52
N LYS A 79 5.33 21.17 -18.20
CA LYS A 79 5.83 21.23 -16.82
C LYS A 79 4.88 22.00 -15.89
N GLY A 80 4.30 23.10 -16.39
CA GLY A 80 3.33 23.90 -15.65
C GLY A 80 2.06 23.12 -15.31
N ARG A 81 1.50 22.41 -16.30
CA ARG A 81 0.35 21.52 -16.09
C ARG A 81 0.66 20.38 -15.11
N THR A 82 1.83 19.75 -15.23
CA THR A 82 2.28 18.70 -14.30
C THR A 82 2.38 19.20 -12.86
N ILE A 83 2.86 20.43 -12.63
CA ILE A 83 2.89 21.06 -11.30
C ILE A 83 1.47 21.22 -10.75
N CYS A 84 0.52 21.62 -11.60
CA CYS A 84 -0.87 21.79 -11.21
C CYS A 84 -1.52 20.44 -10.86
N PHE A 85 -1.31 19.39 -11.67
CA PHE A 85 -1.77 18.03 -11.35
C PHE A 85 -1.22 17.56 -10.01
N ASN A 86 0.09 17.69 -9.77
CA ASN A 86 0.70 17.33 -8.49
C ASN A 86 0.16 18.15 -7.31
N GLY A 87 -0.17 19.42 -7.53
CA GLY A 87 -0.81 20.29 -6.53
C GLY A 87 -2.18 19.75 -6.14
N MET A 88 -3.00 19.41 -7.12
CA MET A 88 -4.31 18.78 -6.91
C MET A 88 -4.20 17.42 -6.24
N GLU A 89 -3.25 16.57 -6.67
CA GLU A 89 -3.01 15.26 -6.05
C GLU A 89 -2.77 15.41 -4.53
N LYS A 90 -1.92 16.36 -4.13
CA LYS A 90 -1.62 16.62 -2.73
C LYS A 90 -2.83 17.08 -1.95
N ILE A 91 -3.64 17.98 -2.51
CA ILE A 91 -4.85 18.50 -1.85
C ILE A 91 -5.87 17.36 -1.69
N PHE A 92 -6.17 16.63 -2.76
CA PHE A 92 -7.15 15.54 -2.75
C PHE A 92 -6.75 14.36 -1.86
N ALA A 93 -5.45 14.17 -1.60
CA ALA A 93 -4.98 13.14 -0.69
C ALA A 93 -5.19 13.50 0.80
N ILE A 94 -5.22 14.79 1.16
CA ILE A 94 -5.29 15.25 2.56
C ILE A 94 -6.57 16.02 2.91
N LYS A 95 -7.49 16.18 1.95
CA LYS A 95 -8.77 16.86 2.15
C LYS A 95 -9.85 16.16 1.34
N TYR A 96 -11.03 16.02 1.94
CA TYR A 96 -12.24 15.55 1.28
C TYR A 96 -13.20 16.71 1.08
N ILE A 97 -13.43 17.09 -0.18
CA ILE A 97 -14.19 18.29 -0.60
C ILE A 97 -15.11 17.96 -1.79
N PRO A 98 -16.04 17.00 -1.62
CA PRO A 98 -16.81 16.40 -2.70
C PRO A 98 -17.60 17.41 -3.54
N ASP A 99 -18.36 18.31 -2.90
CA ASP A 99 -19.24 19.26 -3.60
C ASP A 99 -18.44 20.25 -4.48
N PHE A 100 -17.33 20.77 -3.94
CA PHE A 100 -16.45 21.69 -4.67
C PHE A 100 -15.90 21.06 -5.96
N VAL A 101 -15.53 19.78 -5.86
CA VAL A 101 -14.98 18.99 -6.97
C VAL A 101 -16.08 18.61 -7.96
N GLU A 102 -17.27 18.26 -7.47
CA GLU A 102 -18.44 17.92 -8.28
C GLU A 102 -18.86 19.07 -9.20
N ASP A 103 -18.82 20.32 -8.72
CA ASP A 103 -19.09 21.52 -9.51
C ASP A 103 -18.07 21.73 -10.67
N ARG A 104 -16.88 21.14 -10.56
CA ARG A 104 -15.75 21.36 -11.47
C ARG A 104 -15.31 20.09 -12.20
N LYS A 105 -16.00 18.98 -12.00
CA LYS A 105 -15.65 17.64 -12.49
C LYS A 105 -15.32 17.62 -13.98
N MET A 106 -16.09 18.35 -14.81
CA MET A 106 -15.91 18.37 -16.26
C MET A 106 -14.55 18.97 -16.64
N THR A 107 -14.22 20.14 -16.09
CA THR A 107 -12.94 20.82 -16.36
C THR A 107 -11.74 20.00 -15.90
N ILE A 108 -11.85 19.34 -14.74
CA ILE A 108 -10.80 18.48 -14.20
C ILE A 108 -10.63 17.24 -15.09
N THR A 109 -11.73 16.58 -15.43
CA THR A 109 -11.75 15.35 -16.26
C THR A 109 -11.21 15.62 -17.66
N ASP A 110 -11.65 16.69 -18.32
CA ASP A 110 -11.15 17.11 -19.63
C ASP A 110 -9.63 17.38 -19.60
N SER A 111 -9.15 17.93 -18.49
CA SER A 111 -7.72 18.21 -18.31
C SER A 111 -6.92 16.94 -18.06
N VAL A 112 -7.43 16.01 -17.25
CA VAL A 112 -6.86 14.68 -17.06
C VAL A 112 -6.80 13.92 -18.38
N GLU A 113 -7.90 13.87 -19.13
CA GLU A 113 -7.95 13.18 -20.42
C GLU A 113 -6.96 13.80 -21.42
N ARG A 114 -6.87 15.13 -21.47
CA ARG A 114 -5.87 15.84 -22.27
C ARG A 114 -4.44 15.52 -21.85
N GLY A 115 -4.16 15.46 -20.54
CA GLY A 115 -2.86 15.08 -19.99
C GLY A 115 -2.46 13.65 -20.37
N LEU A 116 -3.42 12.72 -20.36
CA LEU A 116 -3.22 11.34 -20.80
C LEU A 116 -2.96 11.25 -22.31
N LYS A 117 -3.80 11.89 -23.14
CA LYS A 117 -3.74 11.81 -24.61
C LYS A 117 -2.56 12.57 -25.22
N LYS A 118 -2.28 13.77 -24.72
CA LYS A 118 -1.30 14.71 -25.32
C LYS A 118 -0.02 14.86 -24.50
N GLY A 119 -0.06 14.53 -23.21
CA GLY A 119 1.11 14.57 -22.35
C GLY A 119 2.10 13.46 -22.65
N ARG A 120 3.24 13.49 -21.96
CA ARG A 120 4.30 12.47 -22.06
C ARG A 120 4.85 12.15 -20.67
N SER A 121 5.23 10.90 -20.47
CA SER A 121 5.98 10.42 -19.29
C SER A 121 5.36 10.87 -17.96
N GLU A 122 5.91 11.91 -17.33
CA GLU A 122 5.46 12.40 -16.03
C GLU A 122 4.06 13.00 -16.08
N GLU A 123 3.70 13.73 -17.14
CA GLU A 123 2.36 14.32 -17.29
C GLU A 123 1.28 13.25 -17.43
N GLN A 124 1.57 12.15 -18.14
CA GLN A 124 0.64 11.01 -18.22
C GLN A 124 0.52 10.29 -16.88
N SER A 125 1.64 10.14 -16.17
CA SER A 125 1.70 9.49 -14.87
C SER A 125 0.89 10.25 -13.82
N THR A 126 1.05 11.58 -13.74
CA THR A 126 0.27 12.43 -12.82
C THR A 126 -1.19 12.51 -13.23
N ALA A 127 -1.51 12.62 -14.52
CA ALA A 127 -2.90 12.60 -14.97
C ALA A 127 -3.60 11.27 -14.61
N ALA A 128 -2.92 10.13 -14.76
CA ALA A 128 -3.45 8.82 -14.35
C ALA A 128 -3.73 8.76 -12.84
N ARG A 129 -2.80 9.20 -12.00
CA ARG A 129 -3.02 9.25 -10.53
C ARG A 129 -4.14 10.23 -10.15
N LEU A 130 -4.19 11.41 -10.75
CA LEU A 130 -5.25 12.37 -10.48
C LEU A 130 -6.63 11.80 -10.84
N SER A 131 -6.74 10.96 -11.88
CA SER A 131 -8.01 10.28 -12.21
C SER A 131 -8.54 9.43 -11.05
N THR A 132 -7.65 8.73 -10.34
CA THR A 132 -8.02 7.90 -9.17
C THR A 132 -8.41 8.73 -7.96
N LEU A 133 -7.70 9.83 -7.70
CA LEU A 133 -8.06 10.76 -6.61
C LEU A 133 -9.37 11.48 -6.90
N LEU A 134 -9.66 11.76 -8.16
CA LEU A 134 -10.96 12.32 -8.56
C LEU A 134 -12.10 11.35 -8.20
N CYS A 135 -11.92 10.05 -8.41
CA CYS A 135 -12.89 9.03 -7.97
C CYS A 135 -13.07 9.01 -6.45
N VAL A 136 -11.99 9.15 -5.69
CA VAL A 136 -12.07 9.26 -4.21
C VAL A 136 -12.90 10.47 -3.79
N GLN A 137 -12.73 11.62 -4.45
CA GLN A 137 -13.51 12.83 -4.13
C GLN A 137 -14.98 12.68 -4.54
N LEU A 138 -15.23 12.09 -5.71
CA LEU A 138 -16.56 12.03 -6.31
C LEU A 138 -17.39 10.82 -5.90
N GLY A 139 -16.86 9.87 -5.12
CA GLY A 139 -17.51 8.59 -4.84
C GLY A 139 -18.92 8.64 -4.23
N ALA A 140 -19.37 9.80 -3.75
CA ALA A 140 -20.75 10.01 -3.31
C ALA A 140 -21.73 10.39 -4.45
N PHE A 141 -21.22 10.53 -5.68
CA PHE A 141 -21.96 10.99 -6.85
C PHE A 141 -21.81 10.02 -8.03
N GLU A 142 -22.81 9.98 -8.89
CA GLU A 142 -22.79 9.21 -10.16
C GLU A 142 -21.65 9.68 -11.10
N SER A 143 -21.17 10.90 -10.92
CA SER A 143 -20.05 11.45 -11.69
C SER A 143 -18.77 10.62 -11.56
N ALA A 144 -18.55 9.93 -10.44
CA ALA A 144 -17.40 9.05 -10.27
C ALA A 144 -17.38 7.93 -11.34
N GLU A 145 -18.52 7.29 -11.59
CA GLU A 145 -18.65 6.24 -12.60
C GLU A 145 -18.45 6.79 -14.03
N ILE A 146 -18.99 7.97 -14.30
CA ILE A 146 -18.86 8.66 -15.59
C ILE A 146 -17.38 8.95 -15.90
N VAL A 147 -16.64 9.50 -14.93
CA VAL A 147 -15.22 9.77 -15.06
C VAL A 147 -14.43 8.48 -15.33
N CYS A 148 -14.71 7.40 -14.60
CA CYS A 148 -14.08 6.11 -14.82
C CYS A 148 -14.30 5.60 -16.25
N ARG A 149 -15.55 5.64 -16.72
CA ARG A 149 -15.94 5.19 -18.06
C ARG A 149 -15.23 6.00 -19.15
N ASP A 150 -15.24 7.32 -19.04
CA ASP A 150 -14.72 8.21 -20.08
C ASP A 150 -13.20 8.07 -20.22
N LEU A 151 -12.49 7.85 -19.11
CA LEU A 151 -11.03 7.69 -19.08
C LEU A 151 -10.54 6.27 -19.39
N LYS A 152 -11.38 5.23 -19.19
CA LYS A 152 -11.01 3.80 -19.33
C LYS A 152 -10.31 3.49 -20.65
N SER A 153 -10.86 3.96 -21.77
CA SER A 153 -10.32 3.67 -23.11
C SER A 153 -8.91 4.24 -23.30
N THR A 154 -8.67 5.46 -22.84
CA THR A 154 -7.37 6.15 -22.93
C THR A 154 -6.34 5.49 -22.02
N LEU A 155 -6.71 5.16 -20.78
CA LEU A 155 -5.83 4.46 -19.84
C LEU A 155 -5.44 3.07 -20.35
N THR A 156 -6.41 2.33 -20.91
CA THR A 156 -6.21 1.01 -21.53
C THR A 156 -5.21 1.11 -22.68
N PHE A 157 -5.40 2.09 -23.57
CA PHE A 157 -4.50 2.33 -24.69
C PHE A 157 -3.06 2.56 -24.20
N ILE A 158 -2.86 3.47 -23.25
CA ILE A 158 -1.51 3.79 -22.73
C ILE A 158 -0.88 2.58 -22.04
N ALA A 159 -1.62 1.85 -21.20
CA ALA A 159 -1.10 0.67 -20.50
C ALA A 159 -0.58 -0.41 -21.47
N SER A 160 -1.27 -0.59 -22.61
CA SER A 160 -0.90 -1.55 -23.66
C SER A 160 0.20 -1.07 -24.61
N ASP A 161 0.40 0.24 -24.75
CA ASP A 161 1.36 0.83 -25.68
C ASP A 161 2.81 0.61 -25.23
N THR A 162 3.53 -0.30 -25.88
CA THR A 162 4.94 -0.59 -25.57
C THR A 162 5.89 0.56 -25.89
N THR A 163 5.44 1.59 -26.62
CA THR A 163 6.24 2.80 -26.91
C THR A 163 6.09 3.87 -25.82
N ALA A 164 5.08 3.78 -24.97
CA ALA A 164 4.93 4.61 -23.78
C ALA A 164 5.96 4.24 -22.71
N SER A 165 6.30 5.19 -21.83
CA SER A 165 7.24 4.93 -20.75
C SER A 165 6.68 3.88 -19.79
N THR A 166 7.54 3.02 -19.24
CA THR A 166 7.14 2.02 -18.24
C THR A 166 6.42 2.67 -17.05
N GLN A 167 6.87 3.85 -16.61
CA GLN A 167 6.22 4.59 -15.54
C GLN A 167 4.77 4.99 -15.88
N ALA A 168 4.52 5.57 -17.05
CA ALA A 168 3.18 5.96 -17.46
C ALA A 168 2.27 4.74 -17.58
N ARG A 169 2.79 3.64 -18.13
CA ARG A 169 2.07 2.35 -18.22
C ARG A 169 1.71 1.81 -16.85
N SER A 170 2.64 1.84 -15.89
CA SER A 170 2.42 1.39 -14.51
C SER A 170 1.31 2.18 -13.83
N GLU A 171 1.33 3.51 -13.96
CA GLU A 171 0.29 4.37 -13.38
C GLU A 171 -1.05 4.20 -14.07
N CYS A 172 -1.08 3.90 -15.38
CA CYS A 172 -2.32 3.58 -16.07
C CYS A 172 -2.90 2.21 -15.63
N CYS A 173 -2.06 1.19 -15.42
CA CYS A 173 -2.49 -0.09 -14.85
C CYS A 173 -3.13 0.11 -13.48
N TRP A 174 -2.44 0.88 -12.62
CA TRP A 174 -2.94 1.21 -11.30
C TRP A 174 -4.24 2.00 -11.37
N ALA A 175 -4.31 3.03 -12.23
CA ALA A 175 -5.50 3.85 -12.39
C ALA A 175 -6.71 3.06 -12.86
N LEU A 176 -6.55 2.15 -13.83
CA LEU A 176 -7.63 1.26 -14.27
C LEU A 176 -8.19 0.43 -13.11
N SER A 177 -7.30 -0.24 -12.35
CA SER A 177 -7.73 -1.08 -11.23
C SER A 177 -8.34 -0.28 -10.07
N MET A 178 -7.73 0.84 -9.67
CA MET A 178 -8.26 1.69 -8.60
C MET A 178 -9.59 2.34 -8.98
N ASN A 179 -9.74 2.82 -10.22
CA ASN A 179 -11.00 3.39 -10.69
C ASN A 179 -12.11 2.33 -10.71
N GLN A 180 -11.80 1.10 -11.13
CA GLN A 180 -12.75 -0.02 -11.10
C GLN A 180 -13.06 -0.47 -9.66
N PHE A 181 -12.08 -0.45 -8.75
CA PHE A 181 -12.28 -0.77 -7.34
C PHE A 181 -13.16 0.27 -6.62
N LEU A 182 -12.94 1.56 -6.90
CA LEU A 182 -13.62 2.66 -6.22
C LEU A 182 -15.02 2.95 -6.78
N SER A 183 -15.19 2.85 -8.09
CA SER A 183 -16.42 3.31 -8.77
C SER A 183 -16.90 2.34 -9.86
N GLY A 184 -16.34 1.13 -9.94
CA GLY A 184 -16.74 0.15 -10.94
C GLY A 184 -17.98 -0.63 -10.51
N ASN A 185 -18.97 -0.71 -11.39
CA ASN A 185 -20.20 -1.47 -11.19
C ASN A 185 -20.43 -2.56 -12.26
N ASP A 186 -19.52 -2.69 -13.23
CA ASP A 186 -19.61 -3.65 -14.33
C ASP A 186 -18.56 -4.76 -14.20
N ALA A 187 -19.03 -5.99 -13.98
CA ALA A 187 -18.19 -7.18 -13.92
C ALA A 187 -17.45 -7.44 -15.24
N THR A 188 -18.03 -7.09 -16.39
CA THR A 188 -17.39 -7.26 -17.70
C THR A 188 -16.17 -6.34 -17.80
N ALA A 189 -16.31 -5.07 -17.43
CA ALA A 189 -15.20 -4.14 -17.32
C ALA A 189 -14.08 -4.63 -16.38
N THR A 190 -14.44 -5.22 -15.22
CA THR A 190 -13.45 -5.83 -14.31
C THR A 190 -12.64 -6.92 -15.04
N ILE A 191 -13.31 -7.86 -15.71
CA ILE A 191 -12.65 -8.97 -16.41
C ILE A 191 -11.76 -8.47 -17.57
N GLU A 192 -12.22 -7.49 -18.35
CA GLU A 192 -11.41 -6.87 -19.43
C GLU A 192 -10.12 -6.25 -18.90
N ILE A 193 -10.20 -5.49 -17.79
CA ILE A 193 -9.02 -4.89 -17.16
C ILE A 193 -8.10 -5.98 -16.63
N MET A 194 -8.65 -7.03 -16.00
CA MET A 194 -7.83 -8.13 -15.51
C MET A 194 -7.10 -8.88 -16.62
N GLN A 195 -7.74 -9.10 -17.77
CA GLN A 195 -7.11 -9.70 -18.96
C GLN A 195 -5.96 -8.83 -19.48
N LEU A 196 -6.17 -7.52 -19.59
CA LEU A 196 -5.13 -6.57 -19.97
C LEU A 196 -3.93 -6.68 -19.01
N LEU A 197 -4.17 -6.60 -17.71
CA LEU A 197 -3.12 -6.66 -16.69
C LEU A 197 -2.35 -7.98 -16.77
N SER A 198 -3.06 -9.11 -16.90
CA SER A 198 -2.45 -10.43 -17.09
C SER A 198 -1.59 -10.52 -18.33
N SER A 199 -2.02 -9.91 -19.44
CA SER A 199 -1.22 -9.88 -20.66
C SER A 199 0.10 -9.13 -20.44
N ILE A 200 0.10 -8.05 -19.66
CA ILE A 200 1.29 -7.25 -19.36
C ILE A 200 2.29 -8.05 -18.53
N PHE A 201 1.87 -8.59 -17.38
CA PHE A 201 2.81 -9.31 -16.51
C PHE A 201 3.18 -10.72 -16.99
N SER A 202 2.50 -11.26 -18.01
CA SER A 202 2.87 -12.52 -18.66
C SER A 202 4.30 -12.53 -19.23
N GLY A 203 4.86 -11.35 -19.54
CA GLY A 203 6.26 -11.20 -19.93
C GLY A 203 7.27 -11.62 -18.85
N SER A 204 6.82 -11.83 -17.61
CA SER A 204 7.62 -12.35 -16.49
C SER A 204 7.51 -13.86 -16.27
N TYR A 205 6.66 -14.57 -17.01
CA TYR A 205 6.56 -16.03 -16.92
C TYR A 205 7.84 -16.73 -17.39
N LEU A 206 7.98 -18.00 -17.02
CA LEU A 206 9.07 -18.80 -17.56
C LEU A 206 8.89 -18.95 -19.07
N LYS A 207 10.00 -18.93 -19.79
CA LYS A 207 10.03 -19.21 -21.23
C LYS A 207 9.66 -20.67 -21.47
N GLY A 208 9.27 -21.02 -22.70
CA GLY A 208 8.84 -22.39 -23.04
C GLY A 208 9.86 -23.51 -22.75
N ASN A 209 11.13 -23.15 -22.56
CA ASN A 209 12.20 -24.07 -22.14
C ASN A 209 12.45 -24.07 -20.61
N GLY A 210 11.58 -23.46 -19.81
CA GLY A 210 11.72 -23.34 -18.35
C GLY A 210 12.69 -22.26 -17.88
N ALA A 211 13.32 -21.51 -18.79
CA ALA A 211 14.27 -20.46 -18.41
C ALA A 211 13.55 -19.23 -17.83
N ILE A 212 14.21 -18.59 -16.85
CA ILE A 212 13.75 -17.34 -16.23
C ILE A 212 13.69 -16.22 -17.28
N ALA A 213 12.63 -15.40 -17.24
CA ALA A 213 12.50 -14.23 -18.09
C ALA A 213 13.63 -13.22 -17.83
N THR A 214 14.24 -12.73 -18.91
CA THR A 214 15.28 -11.69 -18.85
C THR A 214 14.64 -10.35 -19.18
N ILE A 215 14.34 -9.56 -18.15
CA ILE A 215 13.70 -8.25 -18.26
C ILE A 215 14.48 -7.21 -17.46
N SER A 216 14.41 -5.95 -17.89
CA SER A 216 15.02 -4.83 -17.16
C SER A 216 14.29 -4.57 -15.84
N SER A 217 14.93 -3.83 -14.93
CA SER A 217 14.32 -3.45 -13.65
C SER A 217 13.08 -2.58 -13.84
N GLU A 218 13.06 -1.70 -14.84
CA GLU A 218 11.90 -0.84 -15.13
C GLU A 218 10.71 -1.64 -15.64
N VAL A 219 10.95 -2.66 -16.48
CA VAL A 219 9.91 -3.57 -16.96
C VAL A 219 9.41 -4.46 -15.82
N ALA A 220 10.31 -4.91 -14.94
CA ALA A 220 9.92 -5.67 -13.76
C ALA A 220 9.02 -4.87 -12.81
N ALA A 221 9.32 -3.58 -12.61
CA ALA A 221 8.47 -2.68 -11.83
C ALA A 221 7.08 -2.50 -12.46
N LEU A 222 7.00 -2.39 -13.79
CA LEU A 222 5.72 -2.38 -14.52
C LEU A 222 4.94 -3.67 -14.31
N HIS A 223 5.58 -4.84 -14.44
CA HIS A 223 4.90 -6.12 -14.26
C HIS A 223 4.45 -6.30 -12.81
N ALA A 224 5.26 -5.90 -11.83
CA ALA A 224 4.86 -5.89 -10.41
C ALA A 224 3.64 -4.98 -10.19
N ALA A 225 3.64 -3.76 -10.73
CA ALA A 225 2.49 -2.86 -10.64
C ALA A 225 1.24 -3.47 -11.30
N ALA A 226 1.38 -4.16 -12.43
CA ALA A 226 0.27 -4.85 -13.09
C ALA A 226 -0.25 -6.03 -12.26
N ILE A 227 0.62 -6.79 -11.61
CA ILE A 227 0.23 -7.86 -10.68
C ILE A 227 -0.53 -7.26 -9.49
N SER A 228 -0.01 -6.23 -8.82
CA SER A 228 -0.72 -5.60 -7.70
C SER A 228 -2.07 -5.00 -8.10
N SER A 229 -2.16 -4.41 -9.30
CA SER A 229 -3.42 -3.90 -9.86
C SER A 229 -4.42 -5.03 -10.12
N TRP A 230 -3.94 -6.17 -10.61
CA TRP A 230 -4.76 -7.36 -10.85
C TRP A 230 -5.22 -7.98 -9.53
N THR A 231 -4.34 -8.04 -8.54
CA THR A 231 -4.63 -8.52 -7.19
C THR A 231 -5.70 -7.67 -6.49
N LEU A 232 -5.67 -6.35 -6.65
CA LEU A 232 -6.71 -5.47 -6.11
C LEU A 232 -8.09 -5.85 -6.68
N LEU A 233 -8.17 -6.14 -7.99
CA LEU A 233 -9.45 -6.51 -8.62
C LEU A 233 -9.95 -7.88 -8.17
N LEU A 234 -9.08 -8.81 -7.80
CA LEU A 234 -9.51 -10.08 -7.18
C LEU A 234 -10.31 -9.81 -5.90
N THR A 235 -9.93 -8.80 -5.10
CA THR A 235 -10.57 -8.52 -3.80
C THR A 235 -12.03 -8.10 -3.89
N VAL A 236 -12.52 -7.76 -5.10
CA VAL A 236 -13.92 -7.39 -5.36
C VAL A 236 -14.66 -8.44 -6.19
N MET A 237 -14.01 -9.58 -6.50
CA MET A 237 -14.67 -10.71 -7.15
C MET A 237 -15.38 -11.58 -6.12
N ALA A 238 -16.45 -12.27 -6.55
CA ALA A 238 -17.10 -13.25 -5.69
C ALA A 238 -16.17 -14.46 -5.45
N PRO A 239 -16.11 -15.02 -4.23
CA PRO A 239 -15.38 -16.25 -3.91
C PRO A 239 -15.64 -17.39 -4.92
N ALA A 240 -16.90 -17.57 -5.34
CA ALA A 240 -17.29 -18.57 -6.32
C ALA A 240 -16.63 -18.37 -7.70
N ASP A 241 -16.44 -17.13 -8.13
CA ASP A 241 -15.78 -16.83 -9.41
C ASP A 241 -14.29 -17.16 -9.35
N ILE A 242 -13.64 -16.85 -8.22
CA ILE A 242 -12.24 -17.21 -7.98
C ILE A 242 -12.06 -18.72 -8.02
N TYR A 243 -12.86 -19.45 -7.25
CA TYR A 243 -12.85 -20.92 -7.25
C TYR A 243 -13.01 -21.48 -8.68
N ASN A 244 -13.90 -20.89 -9.47
CA ASN A 244 -14.20 -21.39 -10.81
C ASN A 244 -13.16 -21.03 -11.87
N LEU A 245 -12.49 -19.88 -11.74
CA LEU A 245 -11.59 -19.33 -12.75
C LEU A 245 -10.10 -19.65 -12.48
N LEU A 246 -9.72 -19.87 -11.22
CA LEU A 246 -8.33 -19.92 -10.77
C LEU A 246 -7.93 -21.25 -10.09
N ALA A 247 -8.59 -22.37 -10.41
CA ALA A 247 -8.17 -23.70 -9.96
C ALA A 247 -7.00 -24.28 -10.78
N SER A 248 -6.20 -25.18 -10.20
CA SER A 248 -4.99 -25.77 -10.82
C SER A 248 -5.29 -26.72 -11.97
N ASP A 249 -6.44 -27.38 -11.92
CA ASP A 249 -6.95 -28.30 -12.96
C ASP A 249 -7.71 -27.55 -14.08
N ARG A 250 -8.00 -26.26 -13.89
CA ARG A 250 -8.70 -25.43 -14.86
C ARG A 250 -7.74 -24.59 -15.67
N THR A 251 -8.03 -24.50 -16.96
CA THR A 251 -7.39 -23.54 -17.86
C THR A 251 -8.47 -22.67 -18.45
N ASN A 252 -8.31 -21.36 -18.31
CA ASN A 252 -9.14 -20.38 -18.98
C ASN A 252 -8.23 -19.44 -19.79
N SER A 253 -8.68 -19.00 -20.96
CA SER A 253 -7.92 -18.07 -21.81
C SER A 253 -7.78 -16.69 -21.19
N TYR A 254 -8.63 -16.36 -20.22
CA TYR A 254 -8.79 -15.00 -19.71
C TYR A 254 -8.11 -14.74 -18.36
N MET A 255 -7.75 -15.78 -17.60
CA MET A 255 -7.11 -15.68 -16.30
C MET A 255 -5.84 -16.53 -16.24
N PRO A 256 -4.79 -16.10 -15.52
CA PRO A 256 -3.58 -16.89 -15.37
C PRO A 256 -3.83 -18.13 -14.52
N SER A 257 -3.28 -19.28 -14.89
CA SER A 257 -3.34 -20.46 -14.02
C SER A 257 -2.46 -20.29 -12.76
N LEU A 258 -2.78 -21.02 -11.70
CA LEU A 258 -1.96 -21.03 -10.47
C LEU A 258 -0.50 -21.40 -10.74
N ASN A 259 -0.25 -22.28 -11.72
CA ASN A 259 1.10 -22.63 -12.14
C ASN A 259 1.86 -21.42 -12.71
N ARG A 260 1.20 -20.57 -13.51
CA ARG A 260 1.81 -19.33 -14.02
C ARG A 260 2.08 -18.32 -12.91
N LEU A 261 1.21 -18.22 -11.91
CA LEU A 261 1.46 -17.37 -10.74
C LEU A 261 2.63 -17.89 -9.90
N ARG A 262 2.72 -19.21 -9.69
CA ARG A 262 3.84 -19.88 -9.02
C ARG A 262 5.17 -19.67 -9.74
N GLU A 263 5.18 -19.60 -11.08
CA GLU A 263 6.38 -19.26 -11.86
C GLU A 263 6.94 -17.87 -11.52
N LEU A 264 6.07 -16.88 -11.27
CA LEU A 264 6.49 -15.51 -10.93
C LEU A 264 7.30 -15.43 -9.63
N LEU A 265 7.09 -16.37 -8.69
CA LEU A 265 7.87 -16.49 -7.46
C LEU A 265 9.35 -16.80 -7.71
N LYS A 266 9.70 -17.32 -8.90
CA LYS A 266 11.08 -17.60 -9.32
C LYS A 266 11.77 -16.39 -9.97
N SER A 267 11.07 -15.28 -10.15
CA SER A 267 11.62 -14.05 -10.73
C SER A 267 12.88 -13.59 -10.00
N PRO A 268 13.89 -13.02 -10.68
CA PRO A 268 15.06 -12.44 -10.01
C PRO A 268 14.71 -11.11 -9.32
N HIS A 269 13.63 -10.45 -9.75
CA HIS A 269 13.18 -9.16 -9.24
C HIS A 269 12.30 -9.33 -8.01
N LEU A 270 12.63 -8.61 -6.93
CA LEU A 270 11.92 -8.72 -5.66
C LEU A 270 10.43 -8.38 -5.79
N ASP A 271 10.11 -7.27 -6.44
CA ASP A 271 8.75 -6.73 -6.47
C ASP A 271 7.76 -7.68 -7.17
N ILE A 272 8.22 -8.40 -8.20
CA ILE A 272 7.42 -9.45 -8.85
C ILE A 272 7.13 -10.59 -7.88
N ARG A 273 8.13 -11.04 -7.12
CA ARG A 273 7.94 -12.12 -6.14
C ARG A 273 6.95 -11.70 -5.06
N LEU A 274 7.13 -10.49 -4.49
CA LEU A 274 6.24 -9.97 -3.45
C LEU A 274 4.79 -9.89 -3.95
N SER A 275 4.58 -9.27 -5.12
CA SER A 275 3.25 -9.08 -5.70
C SER A 275 2.58 -10.41 -6.05
N ALA A 276 3.33 -11.39 -6.57
CA ALA A 276 2.82 -12.72 -6.87
C ALA A 276 2.45 -13.51 -5.60
N GLY A 277 3.24 -13.36 -4.53
CA GLY A 277 2.93 -13.97 -3.24
C GLY A 277 1.65 -13.41 -2.62
N GLU A 278 1.47 -12.08 -2.66
CA GLU A 278 0.24 -11.43 -2.22
C GLU A 278 -0.96 -11.86 -3.06
N ALA A 279 -0.80 -11.94 -4.39
CA ALA A 279 -1.85 -12.44 -5.28
C ALA A 279 -2.30 -13.86 -4.89
N LEU A 280 -1.35 -14.76 -4.61
CA LEU A 280 -1.66 -16.11 -4.17
C LEU A 280 -2.39 -16.12 -2.81
N ALA A 281 -1.98 -15.28 -1.86
CA ALA A 281 -2.69 -15.18 -0.58
C ALA A 281 -4.17 -14.79 -0.76
N ILE A 282 -4.46 -13.81 -1.63
CA ILE A 282 -5.83 -13.40 -1.95
C ILE A 282 -6.63 -14.51 -2.63
N ILE A 283 -6.01 -15.23 -3.57
CA ILE A 283 -6.67 -16.34 -4.28
C ILE A 283 -7.02 -17.47 -3.30
N PHE A 284 -6.11 -17.78 -2.37
CA PHE A 284 -6.39 -18.80 -1.34
C PHE A 284 -7.46 -18.34 -0.35
N GLU A 285 -7.50 -17.06 0.02
CA GLU A 285 -8.56 -16.50 0.86
C GLU A 285 -9.92 -16.67 0.22
N LEU A 286 -10.10 -16.11 -0.97
CA LEU A 286 -11.37 -16.18 -1.67
C LEU A 286 -11.73 -17.61 -2.10
N GLY A 287 -10.73 -18.45 -2.42
CA GLY A 287 -10.94 -19.85 -2.74
C GLY A 287 -11.42 -20.67 -1.53
N ARG A 288 -10.79 -20.47 -0.36
CA ARG A 288 -11.15 -21.14 0.90
C ARG A 288 -12.48 -20.65 1.46
N ASP A 289 -12.79 -19.36 1.30
CA ASP A 289 -14.11 -18.81 1.63
C ASP A 289 -15.25 -19.49 0.86
N PHE A 290 -14.97 -20.04 -0.33
CA PHE A 290 -15.92 -20.82 -1.10
C PHE A 290 -15.85 -22.33 -0.82
N SER A 291 -14.65 -22.89 -0.64
CA SER A 291 -14.39 -24.31 -0.37
C SER A 291 -13.15 -24.48 0.51
N ASP A 292 -13.33 -24.95 1.75
CA ASP A 292 -12.25 -25.08 2.75
C ASP A 292 -11.01 -25.87 2.25
N ASP A 293 -11.20 -26.82 1.34
CA ASP A 293 -10.17 -27.68 0.76
C ASP A 293 -9.53 -27.14 -0.53
N TYR A 294 -9.83 -25.89 -0.90
CA TYR A 294 -9.36 -25.26 -2.12
C TYR A 294 -7.83 -25.41 -2.31
N GLU A 295 -7.47 -26.13 -3.37
CA GLU A 295 -6.08 -26.32 -3.82
C GLU A 295 -5.14 -26.91 -2.76
N GLN A 296 -5.66 -27.68 -1.81
CA GLN A 296 -4.87 -28.26 -0.72
C GLN A 296 -3.68 -29.09 -1.24
N ASP A 297 -3.91 -30.01 -2.18
CA ASP A 297 -2.84 -30.85 -2.75
C ASP A 297 -1.85 -30.04 -3.58
N TRP A 298 -2.33 -29.12 -4.42
CA TRP A 298 -1.46 -28.27 -5.24
C TRP A 298 -0.60 -27.34 -4.37
N SER A 299 -1.12 -26.90 -3.22
CA SER A 299 -0.42 -26.00 -2.31
C SER A 299 0.82 -26.63 -1.67
N LEU A 300 0.92 -27.97 -1.60
CA LEU A 300 2.08 -28.65 -1.01
C LEU A 300 3.40 -28.28 -1.72
N ASP A 301 3.39 -28.22 -3.05
CA ASP A 301 4.55 -27.76 -3.82
C ASP A 301 4.82 -26.25 -3.61
N LEU A 302 3.77 -25.45 -3.45
CA LEU A 302 3.88 -24.02 -3.23
C LEU A 302 4.54 -23.76 -1.87
N ILE A 303 4.17 -24.50 -0.83
CA ILE A 303 4.71 -24.38 0.53
C ILE A 303 6.24 -24.49 0.54
N GLU A 304 6.82 -25.44 -0.19
CA GLU A 304 8.28 -25.58 -0.27
C GLU A 304 8.97 -24.36 -0.89
N ILE A 305 8.35 -23.78 -1.94
CA ILE A 305 8.84 -22.52 -2.54
C ILE A 305 8.73 -21.36 -1.54
N LEU A 306 7.62 -21.28 -0.80
CA LEU A 306 7.40 -20.23 0.20
C LEU A 306 8.39 -20.35 1.38
N LYS A 307 8.73 -21.57 1.83
CA LYS A 307 9.76 -21.83 2.86
C LYS A 307 11.14 -21.28 2.45
N ASP A 308 11.53 -21.52 1.21
CA ASP A 308 12.78 -20.98 0.66
C ASP A 308 12.77 -19.44 0.63
N LEU A 309 11.66 -18.83 0.21
CA LEU A 309 11.52 -17.37 0.14
C LEU A 309 11.44 -16.71 1.53
N ALA A 310 10.79 -17.37 2.50
CA ALA A 310 10.67 -16.93 3.89
C ALA A 310 12.00 -17.01 4.68
N THR A 311 12.92 -17.87 4.23
CA THR A 311 14.26 -18.04 4.80
C THR A 311 15.29 -17.14 4.10
N ASP A 312 15.21 -17.01 2.78
CA ASP A 312 16.11 -16.25 1.90
C ASP A 312 17.59 -16.21 2.35
N SER A 313 18.28 -17.32 2.16
CA SER A 313 19.72 -17.48 2.48
C SER A 313 20.65 -16.85 1.44
N ASN A 314 20.11 -16.25 0.37
CA ASN A 314 20.85 -15.75 -0.78
C ASN A 314 21.61 -14.44 -0.50
N LYS A 315 22.88 -14.58 -0.08
CA LYS A 315 23.73 -13.43 0.29
C LYS A 315 24.00 -12.43 -0.84
N TYR A 316 23.81 -12.81 -2.11
CA TYR A 316 23.99 -11.94 -3.27
C TYR A 316 22.92 -10.85 -3.41
N ARG A 317 21.75 -10.99 -2.74
CA ARG A 317 20.68 -9.99 -2.74
C ARG A 317 21.01 -8.84 -1.78
N ALA A 318 20.35 -7.68 -1.89
CA ALA A 318 20.55 -6.61 -0.92
C ALA A 318 19.99 -7.00 0.47
N LYS A 319 20.60 -6.48 1.55
CA LYS A 319 20.16 -6.79 2.93
C LYS A 319 18.73 -6.31 3.20
N LYS A 320 18.37 -5.14 2.68
CA LYS A 320 17.02 -4.55 2.77
C LYS A 320 15.99 -5.48 2.11
N ASP A 321 16.25 -5.85 0.87
CA ASP A 321 15.42 -6.73 0.05
C ASP A 321 15.18 -8.08 0.73
N ARG A 322 16.24 -8.71 1.25
CA ARG A 322 16.09 -9.97 2.00
C ARG A 322 15.24 -9.80 3.27
N LYS A 323 15.36 -8.66 3.97
CA LYS A 323 14.55 -8.40 5.18
C LYS A 323 13.07 -8.32 4.80
N GLN A 324 12.76 -7.54 3.77
CA GLN A 324 11.40 -7.36 3.26
C GLN A 324 10.81 -8.67 2.75
N GLN A 325 11.57 -9.42 1.92
CA GLN A 325 11.15 -10.71 1.41
C GLN A 325 10.80 -11.69 2.53
N ARG A 326 11.72 -11.89 3.48
CA ARG A 326 11.48 -12.83 4.59
C ARG A 326 10.27 -12.42 5.42
N ALA A 327 10.10 -11.12 5.67
CA ALA A 327 8.96 -10.65 6.46
C ALA A 327 7.64 -10.97 5.74
N ASN A 328 7.54 -10.63 4.45
CA ASN A 328 6.34 -10.88 3.66
C ASN A 328 6.02 -12.38 3.51
N PHE A 329 7.02 -13.18 3.11
CA PHE A 329 6.81 -14.60 2.83
C PHE A 329 6.63 -15.45 4.08
N ARG A 330 7.02 -14.98 5.27
CA ARG A 330 6.65 -15.65 6.52
C ARG A 330 5.16 -15.54 6.80
N ASP A 331 4.58 -14.36 6.61
CA ASP A 331 3.15 -14.15 6.78
C ASP A 331 2.37 -14.99 5.76
N ILE A 332 2.78 -14.95 4.49
CA ILE A 332 2.15 -15.75 3.42
C ILE A 332 2.29 -17.25 3.67
N LEU A 333 3.50 -17.73 4.00
CA LEU A 333 3.72 -19.15 4.30
C LEU A 333 2.84 -19.62 5.43
N ARG A 334 2.79 -18.87 6.53
CA ARG A 334 1.97 -19.21 7.70
C ARG A 334 0.49 -19.27 7.35
N TYR A 335 0.02 -18.35 6.51
CA TYR A 335 -1.35 -18.35 6.04
C TYR A 335 -1.66 -19.55 5.11
N ILE A 336 -0.80 -19.82 4.12
CA ILE A 336 -1.02 -20.92 3.17
C ILE A 336 -0.91 -22.28 3.87
N GLU A 337 0.05 -22.47 4.77
CA GLU A 337 0.33 -23.76 5.44
C GLU A 337 -0.57 -24.02 6.67
N GLU A 338 -0.86 -22.99 7.47
CA GLU A 338 -1.54 -23.15 8.77
C GLU A 338 -2.92 -22.47 8.83
N ASP A 339 -3.34 -21.78 7.75
CA ASP A 339 -4.57 -20.97 7.69
C ASP A 339 -4.63 -19.86 8.75
N ILE A 340 -3.46 -19.33 9.13
CA ILE A 340 -3.37 -18.24 10.12
C ILE A 340 -3.14 -16.91 9.42
N VAL A 341 -4.18 -16.07 9.43
CA VAL A 341 -4.11 -14.68 8.96
C VAL A 341 -3.48 -13.79 10.05
N PRO A 342 -2.52 -12.91 9.71
CA PRO A 342 -2.00 -11.93 10.65
C PRO A 342 -3.07 -10.86 10.98
N GLU A 343 -3.42 -10.73 12.25
CA GLU A 343 -4.33 -9.67 12.71
C GLU A 343 -3.71 -8.28 12.51
N MET A 344 -4.44 -7.39 11.83
CA MET A 344 -4.04 -6.00 11.63
C MET A 344 -5.21 -5.06 11.95
N HIS A 345 -4.94 -4.02 12.73
CA HIS A 345 -5.90 -2.97 12.99
C HIS A 345 -5.22 -1.60 12.90
N VAL A 346 -5.99 -0.61 12.44
CA VAL A 346 -5.53 0.77 12.22
C VAL A 346 -6.39 1.69 13.05
N LYS A 347 -5.77 2.40 14.00
CA LYS A 347 -6.47 3.43 14.77
C LYS A 347 -6.39 4.77 14.03
N PHE A 348 -7.55 5.39 13.81
CA PHE A 348 -7.67 6.71 13.20
C PHE A 348 -8.70 7.54 13.98
N GLY A 349 -8.30 8.73 14.45
CA GLY A 349 -9.14 9.51 15.36
C GLY A 349 -9.57 8.72 16.60
N GLN A 350 -10.89 8.57 16.78
CA GLN A 350 -11.50 7.80 17.87
C GLN A 350 -11.91 6.38 17.45
N GLU A 351 -11.72 6.02 16.18
CA GLU A 351 -12.17 4.77 15.59
C GLU A 351 -10.99 3.81 15.36
N ILE A 352 -11.30 2.53 15.18
CA ILE A 352 -10.35 1.47 14.84
C ILE A 352 -10.92 0.72 13.65
N LEU A 353 -10.15 0.67 12.56
CA LEU A 353 -10.42 -0.19 11.41
C LEU A 353 -9.75 -1.54 11.66
N TYR A 354 -10.56 -2.60 11.68
CA TYR A 354 -10.07 -3.98 11.74
C TYR A 354 -9.93 -4.51 10.30
N LEU A 355 -8.74 -4.97 9.95
CA LEU A 355 -8.45 -5.55 8.64
C LEU A 355 -8.43 -7.06 8.81
N GLU A 356 -9.59 -7.66 8.58
CA GLU A 356 -9.77 -9.11 8.59
C GLU A 356 -9.39 -9.65 7.21
N GLY A 357 -8.41 -10.55 7.16
CA GLY A 357 -7.96 -11.13 5.89
C GLY A 357 -6.95 -10.30 5.09
N TRP A 358 -6.45 -10.92 4.05
CA TRP A 358 -5.60 -10.38 3.01
C TRP A 358 -6.39 -9.45 2.07
N CYS A 359 -7.67 -9.71 1.80
CA CYS A 359 -8.50 -8.85 0.95
C CYS A 359 -8.60 -7.43 1.53
N ALA A 360 -9.07 -7.31 2.78
CA ALA A 360 -9.18 -6.02 3.46
C ALA A 360 -7.82 -5.32 3.58
N ARG A 361 -6.76 -6.07 3.90
CA ARG A 361 -5.38 -5.54 3.98
C ARG A 361 -4.89 -5.00 2.63
N THR A 362 -5.19 -5.69 1.54
CA THR A 362 -4.79 -5.29 0.18
C THR A 362 -5.52 -4.03 -0.26
N GLN A 363 -6.83 -3.96 -0.03
CA GLN A 363 -7.64 -2.77 -0.30
C GLN A 363 -7.14 -1.57 0.51
N TYR A 364 -6.89 -1.75 1.82
CA TYR A 364 -6.32 -0.70 2.67
C TYR A 364 -4.94 -0.23 2.19
N ASN A 365 -4.04 -1.15 1.83
CA ASN A 365 -2.73 -0.80 1.31
C ASN A 365 -2.82 -0.04 -0.03
N ALA A 366 -3.78 -0.39 -0.88
CA ALA A 366 -4.06 0.32 -2.12
C ALA A 366 -4.51 1.77 -1.85
N CYS A 367 -5.42 1.98 -0.90
CA CYS A 367 -5.81 3.31 -0.44
C CYS A 367 -4.64 4.07 0.20
N CYS A 368 -3.77 3.42 0.98
CA CYS A 368 -2.56 4.02 1.54
C CYS A 368 -1.58 4.49 0.45
N ARG A 369 -1.38 3.70 -0.61
CA ARG A 369 -0.55 4.11 -1.75
C ARG A 369 -1.10 5.37 -2.42
N LEU A 370 -2.41 5.49 -2.50
CA LEU A 370 -3.10 6.60 -3.15
C LEU A 370 -3.13 7.88 -2.28
N LEU A 371 -3.48 7.74 -1.00
CA LEU A 371 -3.79 8.87 -0.10
C LEU A 371 -2.63 9.21 0.84
N GLY A 372 -1.64 8.32 0.97
CA GLY A 372 -0.47 8.53 1.81
C GLY A 372 -0.87 8.90 3.24
N PRO A 373 -0.27 9.96 3.83
CA PRO A 373 -0.59 10.39 5.20
C PRO A 373 -2.05 10.81 5.43
N GLY A 374 -2.79 11.16 4.37
CA GLY A 374 -4.17 11.62 4.49
C GLY A 374 -5.20 10.50 4.59
N ILE A 375 -4.80 9.23 4.51
CA ILE A 375 -5.71 8.08 4.64
C ILE A 375 -6.62 8.18 5.87
N ASN A 376 -6.11 8.64 7.02
CA ASN A 376 -6.90 8.78 8.25
C ASN A 376 -8.03 9.82 8.12
N ILE A 377 -7.79 10.88 7.35
CA ILE A 377 -8.81 11.91 7.08
C ILE A 377 -9.91 11.28 6.22
N HIS A 378 -9.55 10.53 5.19
CA HIS A 378 -10.54 9.89 4.34
C HIS A 378 -11.30 8.77 5.05
N LEU A 379 -10.66 7.95 5.89
CA LEU A 379 -11.40 6.97 6.70
C LEU A 379 -12.41 7.64 7.65
N ALA A 380 -12.10 8.84 8.16
CA ALA A 380 -13.01 9.58 9.03
C ALA A 380 -14.15 10.26 8.25
N GLU A 381 -13.87 10.82 7.08
CA GLU A 381 -14.75 11.79 6.42
C GLU A 381 -15.35 11.31 5.10
N ASN A 382 -14.65 10.45 4.36
CA ASN A 382 -15.01 10.11 2.98
C ASN A 382 -16.06 8.99 2.95
N HIS A 383 -17.24 9.31 2.39
CA HIS A 383 -18.36 8.38 2.34
C HIS A 383 -18.02 7.06 1.65
N LEU A 384 -17.36 7.12 0.50
CA LEU A 384 -16.95 5.94 -0.26
C LEU A 384 -16.01 5.04 0.54
N LEU A 385 -14.95 5.60 1.14
CA LEU A 385 -14.01 4.79 1.91
C LEU A 385 -14.65 4.21 3.17
N ARG A 386 -15.57 4.95 3.81
CA ARG A 386 -16.31 4.42 4.96
C ARG A 386 -17.24 3.28 4.57
N GLU A 387 -17.82 3.30 3.39
CA GLU A 387 -18.60 2.19 2.85
C GLU A 387 -17.72 0.97 2.54
N ILE A 388 -16.63 1.17 1.79
CA ILE A 388 -15.66 0.12 1.42
C ILE A 388 -15.14 -0.62 2.67
N PHE A 389 -14.81 0.12 3.73
CA PHE A 389 -14.27 -0.45 4.97
C PHE A 389 -15.31 -0.71 6.05
N HIS A 390 -16.60 -0.62 5.71
CA HIS A 390 -17.73 -0.89 6.61
C HIS A 390 -17.65 -0.15 7.96
N LEU A 391 -17.15 1.09 7.95
CA LEU A 391 -17.00 1.94 9.13
C LEU A 391 -18.30 2.58 9.60
N GLY A 392 -19.38 2.43 8.84
CA GLY A 392 -20.69 3.04 9.11
C GLY A 392 -20.66 4.57 9.03
N ASN A 393 -21.65 5.21 9.63
CA ASN A 393 -21.77 6.66 9.62
C ASN A 393 -20.59 7.33 10.33
N LYS A 394 -20.21 8.51 9.83
CA LYS A 394 -19.18 9.36 10.44
C LYS A 394 -19.47 9.55 11.94
N VAL A 395 -18.46 9.30 12.77
CA VAL A 395 -18.52 9.64 14.19
C VAL A 395 -18.36 11.14 14.33
N LEU A 396 -19.42 11.82 14.74
CA LEU A 396 -19.32 13.22 15.14
C LEU A 396 -18.45 13.32 16.39
N PRO A 397 -17.55 14.31 16.49
CA PRO A 397 -16.73 14.47 17.67
C PRO A 397 -17.65 14.60 18.88
N ILE A 398 -17.65 13.57 19.73
CA ILE A 398 -18.36 13.63 20.99
C ILE A 398 -17.64 14.69 21.81
N SER A 399 -18.35 15.75 22.22
CA SER A 399 -17.86 16.70 23.23
C SER A 399 -17.74 15.97 24.57
N LEU A 400 -16.71 15.14 24.71
CA LEU A 400 -16.40 14.45 25.94
C LEU A 400 -15.57 15.38 26.81
N ASN A 401 -16.27 16.07 27.71
CA ASN A 401 -15.73 16.72 28.90
C ASN A 401 -15.06 15.75 29.91
N GLN A 402 -14.59 14.58 29.47
CA GLN A 402 -13.86 13.61 30.28
C GLN A 402 -12.58 13.21 29.56
N LYS A 403 -11.64 14.15 29.49
CA LYS A 403 -10.24 13.81 29.25
C LYS A 403 -9.79 12.90 30.41
N THR A 404 -9.51 11.63 30.12
CA THR A 404 -8.77 10.76 31.06
C THR A 404 -7.55 11.51 31.54
N THR A 405 -7.42 11.65 32.85
CA THR A 405 -6.38 12.48 33.45
C THR A 405 -5.00 11.93 33.11
N LYS A 406 -3.98 12.79 33.09
CA LYS A 406 -2.57 12.37 32.89
C LYS A 406 -2.17 11.26 33.88
N LEU A 407 -2.72 11.31 35.10
CA LEU A 407 -2.50 10.30 36.13
C LEU A 407 -3.12 8.95 35.74
N GLU A 408 -4.38 8.91 35.30
CA GLU A 408 -5.03 7.67 34.85
C GLU A 408 -4.29 7.04 33.67
N ARG A 409 -3.90 7.83 32.66
CA ARG A 409 -3.11 7.34 31.52
C ARG A 409 -1.77 6.74 31.98
N THR A 410 -1.11 7.39 32.93
CA THR A 410 0.16 6.91 33.52
C THR A 410 -0.04 5.60 34.28
N LEU A 411 -1.10 5.50 35.10
CA LEU A 411 -1.41 4.30 35.87
C LEU A 411 -1.80 3.13 34.97
N MET A 412 -2.59 3.37 33.92
CA MET A 412 -2.97 2.35 32.94
C MET A 412 -1.73 1.83 32.19
N ASN A 413 -0.84 2.72 31.74
CA ASN A 413 0.41 2.34 31.11
C ASN A 413 1.34 1.59 32.07
N ALA A 414 1.44 2.00 33.33
CA ALA A 414 2.24 1.33 34.35
C ALA A 414 1.68 -0.07 34.68
N ALA A 415 0.36 -0.22 34.79
CA ALA A 415 -0.30 -1.50 34.97
C ALA A 415 -0.03 -2.44 33.78
N ALA A 416 -0.20 -1.94 32.56
CA ALA A 416 0.10 -2.69 31.34
C ALA A 416 1.59 -3.08 31.25
N PHE A 417 2.51 -2.18 31.62
CA PHE A 417 3.95 -2.46 31.66
C PHE A 417 4.30 -3.53 32.69
N LYS A 418 3.70 -3.45 33.89
CA LYS A 418 3.86 -4.45 34.95
C LYS A 418 3.33 -5.81 34.51
N ALA A 419 2.15 -5.87 33.89
CA ALA A 419 1.58 -7.10 33.33
C ALA A 419 2.51 -7.73 32.27
N ARG A 420 3.01 -6.92 31.31
CA ARG A 420 3.98 -7.38 30.30
C ARG A 420 5.27 -7.91 30.93
N THR A 421 5.76 -7.24 31.98
CA THR A 421 6.99 -7.64 32.69
C THR A 421 6.80 -8.98 33.41
N ILE A 422 5.68 -9.16 34.11
CA ILE A 422 5.34 -10.43 34.79
C ILE A 422 5.24 -11.57 33.77
N GLN A 423 4.54 -11.36 32.65
CA GLN A 423 4.36 -12.39 31.63
C GLN A 423 5.68 -12.74 30.92
N ARG A 424 6.53 -11.75 30.64
CA ARG A 424 7.86 -11.99 30.05
C ARG A 424 8.83 -12.67 31.01
N ASN A 425 8.79 -12.38 32.31
CA ASN A 425 9.65 -13.03 33.29
C ASN A 425 9.40 -14.55 33.35
N LYS A 426 8.15 -14.99 33.28
CA LYS A 426 7.80 -16.43 33.17
C LYS A 426 8.46 -17.14 31.97
N ASN A 427 8.71 -16.40 30.89
CA ASN A 427 9.34 -16.93 29.67
C ASN A 427 10.86 -16.71 29.62
N ARG A 428 11.42 -15.79 30.41
CA ARG A 428 12.87 -15.56 30.50
C ARG A 428 13.58 -16.68 31.26
N ASP A 429 12.93 -17.25 32.27
CA ASP A 429 13.48 -18.35 33.05
C ASP A 429 13.66 -19.65 32.24
N LYS A 430 12.99 -19.78 31.08
CA LYS A 430 13.17 -20.91 30.17
C LYS A 430 14.58 -21.02 29.57
N ARG A 431 15.32 -19.90 29.44
CA ARG A 431 16.74 -19.93 29.03
C ARG A 431 17.70 -20.21 30.18
N SER A 432 17.31 -19.88 31.41
CA SER A 432 18.11 -20.10 32.62
C SER A 432 18.11 -21.57 33.04
N ALA A 433 16.97 -22.26 32.89
CA ALA A 433 16.84 -23.69 33.21
C ALA A 433 17.59 -24.62 32.23
N ALA A 434 17.86 -24.17 31.00
CA ALA A 434 18.61 -24.93 30.00
C ALA A 434 20.15 -24.84 30.18
N LEU A 435 20.63 -24.08 31.16
CA LEU A 435 22.05 -23.88 31.49
C LEU A 435 22.41 -24.28 32.93
N ALA A 436 21.49 -24.93 33.65
CA ALA A 436 21.82 -25.57 34.91
C ALA A 436 22.42 -26.97 34.61
N PRO A 437 23.61 -27.32 35.16
CA PRO A 437 24.30 -28.58 34.86
C PRO A 437 23.56 -29.83 35.36
#